data_AF-A0A2T1LU74-F1
#
_entry.id   AF-A0A2T1LU74-F1
#
_cell.length_a   1.000
_cell.length_b   1.000
_cell.length_c   1.000
_cell.angle_alpha   90.00
_cell.angle_beta   90.00
_cell.angle_gamma   90.00
#
_symmetry.space_group_name_H-M   'P 1'
#
loop_
_entity.id
_entity.type
_entity.pdbx_description
1 polymer ?
#
loop_
_entity_poly.entity_id
_entity_poly.type
_entity_poly.pdbx_seq_one_letter_code
_entity_poly.pdbx_strand_id
1 'polypeptide(L)' 'MPRKVPLNNIKRLTVELPLKEYEALERYCLQRQETKRQAIRTLIRKLDKKVIDE' A
#
# COMPACT_ATOMS: atom_id res chain seq x y z
N MET A 1 -13.24 -30.98 -10.19
CA MET A 1 -13.23 -30.27 -8.89
C MET A 1 -12.54 -28.93 -9.07
N PRO A 2 -13.17 -27.78 -8.74
CA PRO A 2 -12.51 -26.49 -8.88
C PRO A 2 -11.41 -26.39 -7.82
N ARG A 3 -10.17 -26.15 -8.25
CA ARG A 3 -9.03 -25.99 -7.34
C ARG A 3 -9.24 -24.70 -6.55
N LYS A 4 -9.42 -24.81 -5.22
CA LYS A 4 -9.35 -23.65 -4.31
C LYS A 4 -7.91 -23.12 -4.35
N VAL A 5 -7.68 -22.07 -5.12
CA VAL A 5 -6.40 -21.34 -5.10
C VAL A 5 -6.26 -20.75 -3.69
N PRO A 6 -5.22 -21.11 -2.91
CA PRO A 6 -5.07 -20.56 -1.58
C PRO A 6 -4.77 -19.06 -1.70
N LEU A 7 -5.66 -18.22 -1.15
CA LEU A 7 -5.47 -16.77 -1.00
C LEU A 7 -4.28 -16.38 -0.08
N ASN A 8 -3.43 -17.34 0.32
CA ASN A 8 -2.54 -17.26 1.47
C ASN A 8 -1.17 -16.62 1.22
N ASN A 9 -0.90 -16.02 0.06
CA ASN A 9 0.37 -15.32 -0.19
C ASN A 9 0.36 -13.85 0.26
N ILE A 10 -0.21 -13.57 1.44
CA ILE A 10 -0.11 -12.23 2.03
C ILE A 10 1.20 -12.15 2.84
N LYS A 11 2.21 -11.51 2.26
CA LYS A 11 3.44 -11.14 2.98
C LYS A 11 3.18 -9.91 3.86
N ARG A 12 3.71 -9.93 5.09
CA ARG A 12 3.67 -8.79 6.01
C ARG A 12 5.00 -8.03 5.91
N LEU A 13 4.92 -6.70 5.90
CA LEU A 13 6.06 -5.81 5.84
C LEU A 13 5.97 -4.84 7.03
N THR A 14 7.05 -4.71 7.78
CA THR A 14 7.25 -3.67 8.77
C THR A 14 8.21 -2.65 8.18
N VAL A 15 7.92 -1.36 8.32
CA VAL A 15 8.73 -0.26 7.77
C VAL A 15 9.03 0.71 8.90
N GLU A 16 10.30 1.07 9.05
CA GLU A 16 10.73 2.14 9.94
C GLU A 16 10.67 3.46 9.17
N LEU A 17 9.99 4.45 9.75
CA LEU A 17 9.82 5.77 9.17
C LEU A 17 10.12 6.84 10.22
N PRO A 18 10.75 7.96 9.85
CA PRO A 18 10.79 9.15 10.69
C PRO A 18 9.38 9.59 11.07
N LEU A 19 9.21 10.08 12.31
CA LEU A 19 7.90 10.49 12.84
C LEU A 19 7.17 11.47 11.90
N LYS A 20 7.90 12.43 11.32
CA LYS A 20 7.35 13.42 10.39
C LYS A 20 6.74 12.79 9.14
N GLU A 21 7.35 11.73 8.61
CA GLU A 21 6.85 11.02 7.43
C GLU A 21 5.63 10.16 7.78
N TYR A 22 5.65 9.55 8.96
CA TYR A 22 4.49 8.82 9.46
C TYR A 22 3.28 9.74 9.65
N GLU A 23 3.48 10.92 10.26
CA GLU A 23 2.42 11.93 10.39
C GLU A 23 1.89 12.40 9.03
N ALA A 24 2.79 12.59 8.05
CA ALA A 24 2.38 12.94 6.69
C ALA A 24 1.49 11.86 6.06
N LEU A 25 1.84 10.58 6.26
CA LEU A 25 1.02 9.45 5.83
C LEU A 25 -0.35 9.45 6.53
N GLU A 26 -0.40 9.75 7.83
CA GLU A 26 -1.67 9.83 8.57
C GLU A 26 -2.58 10.95 8.07
N ARG A 27 -2.02 12.14 7.82
CA ARG A 27 -2.77 13.26 7.24
C ARG A 27 -3.32 12.92 5.85
N TYR A 28 -2.50 12.27 5.02
CA TYR A 28 -2.92 11.80 3.70
C TYR A 28 -4.09 10.82 3.78
N CYS A 29 -4.00 9.84 4.68
CA CYS A 29 -5.05 8.84 4.92
C CYS A 29 -6.34 9.51 5.41
N LEU A 30 -6.24 10.48 6.31
CA LEU A 30 -7.38 11.22 6.86
C LEU A 30 -8.12 12.01 5.77
N GLN A 31 -7.38 12.73 4.92
CA GLN A 31 -7.98 13.54 3.84
C GLN A 31 -8.74 12.70 2.81
N ARG A 32 -8.28 11.47 2.55
CA ARG A 32 -8.86 10.57 1.55
C ARG A 32 -9.84 9.56 2.12
N GLN A 33 -10.03 9.54 3.44
CA GLN A 33 -10.79 8.51 4.16
C GLN A 33 -10.32 7.09 3.79
N GLU A 34 -9.00 6.91 3.66
CA GLU A 34 -8.39 5.63 3.32
C GLU A 34 -7.61 5.06 4.50
N THR A 35 -7.54 3.73 4.58
CA THR A 35 -6.61 3.08 5.51
C THR A 35 -5.16 3.23 5.04
N LYS A 36 -4.20 3.26 5.96
CA LYS A 36 -2.75 3.23 5.64
C LYS A 36 -2.39 2.14 4.62
N ARG A 37 -2.99 0.95 4.77
CA ARG A 37 -2.81 -0.19 3.86
C ARG A 37 -3.32 0.10 2.44
N GLN A 38 -4.48 0.75 2.31
CA GLN A 38 -5.01 1.16 1.01
C GLN A 38 -4.16 2.26 0.38
N ALA A 39 -3.80 3.30 1.15
CA ALA A 39 -2.95 4.38 0.69
C ALA A 39 -1.62 3.86 0.14
N ILE A 40 -0.92 3.00 0.89
CA ILE A 40 0.34 2.39 0.46
C ILE A 40 0.14 1.56 -0.82
N ARG A 41 -0.91 0.73 -0.91
CA ARG A 41 -1.21 -0.04 -2.13
C ARG A 41 -1.49 0.85 -3.34
N THR A 42 -2.24 1.93 -3.15
CA THR A 42 -2.54 2.90 -4.21
C THR A 42 -1.27 3.58 -4.70
N LEU A 43 -0.37 3.96 -3.79
CA LEU A 43 0.92 4.55 -4.14
C LEU A 43 1.82 3.55 -4.87
N ILE A 44 1.93 2.31 -4.40
CA ILE A 44 2.68 1.24 -5.08
C ILE A 44 2.16 1.04 -6.52
N ARG A 45 0.84 0.94 -6.70
CA ARG A 45 0.23 0.79 -8.03
C ARG A 45 0.49 1.99 -8.96
N LYS A 46 0.62 3.20 -8.41
CA LYS A 46 0.97 4.39 -9.20
C LYS A 46 2.44 4.36 -9.63
N LEU A 47 3.34 3.87 -8.77
CA LEU A 47 4.74 3.67 -9.13
C LEU A 47 4.87 2.64 -10.24
N ASP A 48 4.18 1.49 -10.11
CA ASP A 48 4.18 0.42 -11.11
C ASP A 48 3.74 0.90 -12.50
N LYS A 49 2.66 1.70 -12.56
CA LYS A 49 2.22 2.32 -13.82
C LYS A 49 3.25 3.28 -14.41
N LYS A 50 3.96 4.05 -13.58
CA LYS A 50 5.02 4.95 -14.07
C LYS A 50 6.24 4.22 -14.60
N VAL A 51 6.53 3.02 -14.08
CA VAL A 51 7.67 2.19 -14.53
C VAL A 51 7.43 1.55 -15.90
N ILE A 52 6.17 1.41 -16.33
CA ILE A 52 5.82 0.80 -17.64
C ILE A 52 5.83 1.84 -18.77
N ASP A 53 5.72 3.13 -18.45
CA ASP A 53 5.72 4.24 -19.40
C ASP A 53 7.12 4.89 -19.61
N GLU A 54 8.20 4.27 -19.11
CA GLU A 54 9.60 4.72 -19.24
C GLU A 54 10.48 3.69 -19.98
#